data_AF-A0A357HXP6-F1
#
_entry.id   AF-A0A357HXP6-F1
#
_cell.length_a   1.000
_cell.length_b   1.000
_cell.length_c   1.000
_cell.angle_alpha   90.00
_cell.angle_beta   90.00
_cell.angle_gamma   90.00
#
_symmetry.space_group_name_H-M   'P 1'
#
loop_
_entity.id
_entity.type
_entity.pdbx_description
1 polymer ?
#
loop_
_entity_poly.entity_id
_entity_poly.type
_entity_poly.pdbx_seq_one_letter_code
_entity_poly.pdbx_strand_id
1 'polypeptide(L)'
;PLLAISYALIGVWGVMAFRFRKGDHVYVSQWYILAALFWFPWLYVVAQIMIIWFPARGVVQSVTNWWFAHNVLGLWLTPMALGTAYYLIPKVLGRPIYSYYLSVLGFWALAIFYNWAGVHHLIGGPIPVWLISAGIVASVMMVIPVIVVGINHHMSVVGLHKEVWRSPTLRFIVFGAISYTLVSLTGSAMALRSVNEVTHFTHFTVGHSHHGVYAFFTMIMFGGVYYMMPRLLKREWPSASLIKIHFWASALGITVMVVALQTGGWIQGLEMNNAEIPFLETVQNTIPWLKARSISGVMLTIGHIAFAINIAWMLFAAGAVRAKQGPTLLADTKEGGNV
;
A
#
# COMPACT_ATOMS: atom_id res chain seq x y z
N PRO A 1 -21.37 6.17 10.71
CA PRO A 1 -21.68 5.42 11.96
C PRO A 1 -21.27 3.94 11.90
N LEU A 2 -21.78 3.15 10.95
CA LEU A 2 -21.50 1.70 10.88
C LEU A 2 -20.00 1.39 10.73
N LEU A 3 -19.30 2.08 9.82
CA LEU A 3 -17.85 1.90 9.63
C LEU A 3 -17.05 2.21 10.90
N ALA A 4 -17.40 3.28 11.64
CA ALA A 4 -16.76 3.61 12.90
C ALA A 4 -16.98 2.51 13.96
N ILE A 5 -18.20 1.98 14.06
CA ILE A 5 -18.54 0.90 15.01
C ILE A 5 -17.77 -0.38 14.65
N SER A 6 -17.83 -0.81 13.38
CA SER A 6 -17.10 -1.99 12.91
C SER A 6 -15.60 -1.86 13.16
N TYR A 7 -15.04 -0.67 12.90
CA TYR A 7 -13.63 -0.42 13.16
C TYR A 7 -13.30 -0.41 14.65
N ALA A 8 -14.15 0.22 15.48
CA ALA A 8 -13.96 0.23 16.93
C ALA A 8 -13.94 -1.20 17.49
N LEU A 9 -14.81 -2.10 16.99
CA LEU A 9 -14.79 -3.51 17.36
C LEU A 9 -13.45 -4.17 17.01
N ILE A 10 -12.91 -3.94 15.80
CA ILE A 10 -11.59 -4.45 15.40
C ILE A 10 -10.48 -3.86 16.29
N GLY A 11 -10.53 -2.55 16.54
CA GLY A 11 -9.55 -1.82 17.34
C GLY A 11 -9.51 -2.28 18.79
N VAL A 12 -10.65 -2.48 19.43
CA VAL A 12 -10.76 -2.99 20.80
C VAL A 12 -10.08 -4.36 20.92
N TRP A 13 -10.36 -5.29 20.01
CA TRP A 13 -9.70 -6.60 20.03
C TRP A 13 -8.19 -6.51 19.79
N GLY A 14 -7.73 -5.61 18.92
CA GLY A 14 -6.31 -5.36 18.70
C GLY A 14 -5.60 -4.80 19.94
N VAL A 15 -6.22 -3.84 20.63
CA VAL A 15 -5.69 -3.27 21.88
C VAL A 15 -5.68 -4.31 23.00
N MET A 16 -6.74 -5.11 23.13
CA MET A 16 -6.78 -6.21 24.09
C MET A 16 -5.67 -7.24 23.82
N ALA A 17 -5.49 -7.66 22.57
CA ALA A 17 -4.43 -8.59 22.19
C ALA A 17 -3.04 -8.05 22.55
N PHE A 18 -2.82 -6.75 22.39
CA PHE A 18 -1.58 -6.10 22.78
C PHE A 18 -1.38 -6.01 24.30
N ARG A 19 -2.44 -5.71 25.05
CA ARG A 19 -2.42 -5.61 26.53
C ARG A 19 -2.04 -6.94 27.18
N PHE A 20 -2.52 -8.04 26.61
CA PHE A 20 -2.29 -9.41 27.08
C PHE A 20 -1.16 -10.13 26.30
N ARG A 21 -0.33 -9.39 25.56
CA ARG A 21 0.82 -9.99 24.87
C ARG A 21 1.77 -10.65 25.87
N LYS A 22 2.46 -11.70 25.42
CA LYS A 22 3.56 -12.32 26.17
C LYS A 22 4.89 -11.73 25.70
N GLY A 23 5.79 -11.43 26.64
CA GLY A 23 7.10 -10.83 26.37
C GLY A 23 7.14 -9.33 26.65
N ASP A 24 8.29 -8.87 27.16
CA ASP A 24 8.46 -7.50 27.61
C ASP A 24 8.61 -6.52 26.43
N HIS A 25 9.36 -6.94 25.41
CA HIS A 25 9.62 -6.14 24.23
C HIS A 25 8.46 -6.13 23.24
N VAL A 26 8.21 -4.95 22.67
CA VAL A 26 7.22 -4.78 21.61
C VAL A 26 7.92 -4.85 20.26
N TYR A 27 7.47 -5.77 19.42
CA TYR A 27 8.03 -5.93 18.09
C TYR A 27 7.53 -4.82 17.16
N VAL A 28 8.36 -4.40 16.20
CA VAL A 28 8.04 -3.24 15.36
C VAL A 28 6.72 -3.39 14.58
N SER A 29 6.35 -4.60 14.17
CA SER A 29 5.05 -4.81 13.51
C SER A 29 3.87 -4.41 14.38
N GLN A 30 3.97 -4.61 15.70
CA GLN A 30 2.95 -4.24 16.66
C GLN A 30 2.84 -2.72 16.77
N TRP A 31 3.95 -1.97 16.69
CA TRP A 31 3.91 -0.49 16.71
C TRP A 31 3.10 0.05 15.54
N TYR A 32 3.42 -0.39 14.32
CA TYR A 32 2.72 0.05 13.12
C TYR A 32 1.24 -0.34 13.14
N ILE A 33 0.90 -1.58 13.51
CA ILE A 33 -0.50 -2.04 13.56
C ILE A 33 -1.29 -1.28 14.64
N LEU A 34 -0.74 -1.11 15.85
CA LEU A 34 -1.43 -0.39 16.92
C LEU A 34 -1.61 1.09 16.59
N ALA A 35 -0.60 1.71 15.98
CA ALA A 35 -0.70 3.09 15.55
C ALA A 35 -1.79 3.25 14.49
N ALA A 36 -1.91 2.34 13.52
CA ALA A 36 -3.01 2.32 12.57
C ALA A 36 -4.38 2.18 13.24
N LEU A 37 -4.51 1.25 14.21
CA LEU A 37 -5.74 1.05 14.99
C LEU A 37 -6.15 2.28 15.80
N PHE A 38 -5.17 3.10 16.20
CA PHE A 38 -5.41 4.34 16.93
C PHE A 38 -5.69 5.54 16.02
N TRP A 39 -4.91 5.70 14.94
CA TRP A 39 -5.01 6.85 14.05
C TRP A 39 -6.30 6.85 13.24
N PHE A 40 -6.71 5.71 12.66
CA PHE A 40 -7.89 5.71 11.78
C PHE A 40 -9.19 6.19 12.45
N PRO A 41 -9.56 5.75 13.67
CA PRO A 41 -10.75 6.29 14.36
C PRO A 41 -10.70 7.80 14.51
N TRP A 42 -9.53 8.34 14.89
CA TRP A 42 -9.34 9.78 15.04
C TRP A 42 -9.53 10.51 13.70
N LEU A 43 -8.85 10.04 12.64
CA LEU A 43 -8.97 10.59 11.29
C LEU A 43 -10.43 10.58 10.82
N TYR A 44 -11.11 9.43 10.98
CA TYR A 44 -12.48 9.24 10.53
C TYR A 44 -13.47 10.11 11.30
N VAL A 45 -13.36 10.19 12.63
CA VAL A 45 -14.26 11.01 13.45
C VAL A 45 -14.13 12.49 13.10
N VAL A 46 -12.90 13.00 12.99
CA VAL A 46 -12.66 14.40 12.58
C VAL A 46 -13.25 14.66 11.20
N ALA A 47 -13.07 13.74 10.24
CA ALA A 47 -13.67 13.89 8.91
C ALA A 47 -15.21 13.88 8.94
N GLN A 48 -15.83 12.98 9.70
CA GLN A 48 -17.30 12.94 9.83
C GLN A 48 -17.84 14.24 10.45
N ILE A 49 -17.20 14.75 11.50
CA ILE A 49 -17.60 15.99 12.16
C ILE A 49 -17.37 17.18 11.23
N MET A 50 -16.15 17.39 10.76
CA MET A 50 -15.74 18.64 10.09
C MET A 50 -16.04 18.69 8.60
N ILE A 51 -16.46 17.59 7.96
CA ILE A 51 -16.84 17.57 6.54
C ILE A 51 -18.35 17.36 6.36
N ILE A 52 -18.98 16.54 7.22
CA ILE A 52 -20.38 16.10 7.02
C ILE A 52 -21.33 16.70 8.05
N TRP A 53 -21.11 16.50 9.35
CA TRP A 53 -22.09 16.85 10.39
C TRP A 53 -22.06 18.32 10.80
N PHE A 54 -20.86 18.86 10.99
CA PHE A 54 -20.59 20.26 11.30
C PHE A 54 -19.51 20.78 10.35
N PRO A 55 -19.85 20.94 9.05
CA PRO A 55 -18.86 21.24 8.02
C PRO A 55 -18.09 22.52 8.35
N ALA A 56 -16.76 22.41 8.38
CA ALA A 56 -15.88 23.56 8.37
C ALA A 56 -16.15 24.39 7.10
N ARG A 57 -15.88 25.70 7.13
CA ARG A 57 -16.18 26.61 6.01
C ARG A 57 -14.94 26.94 5.18
N GLY A 58 -15.16 27.07 3.87
CA GLY A 58 -14.14 27.51 2.91
C GLY A 58 -12.88 26.65 2.93
N VAL A 59 -11.73 27.33 2.96
CA VAL A 59 -10.37 26.76 2.98
C VAL A 59 -10.16 25.72 4.09
N VAL A 60 -10.79 25.89 5.25
CA VAL A 60 -10.62 24.95 6.36
C VAL A 60 -11.23 23.59 6.04
N GLN A 61 -12.34 23.56 5.28
CA GLN A 61 -12.97 22.31 4.87
C GLN A 61 -12.08 21.51 3.91
N SER A 62 -11.44 22.19 2.94
CA SER A 62 -10.55 21.54 1.99
C SER A 62 -9.27 21.04 2.66
N VAL A 63 -8.71 21.79 3.60
CA VAL A 63 -7.58 21.34 4.46
C VAL A 63 -7.98 20.12 5.28
N THR A 64 -9.16 20.12 5.90
CA THR A 64 -9.66 18.97 6.67
C THR A 64 -9.82 17.74 5.78
N ASN A 65 -10.41 17.93 4.58
CA ASN A 65 -10.59 16.86 3.61
C ASN A 65 -9.27 16.21 3.22
N TRP A 66 -8.26 17.00 2.86
CA TRP A 66 -6.98 16.44 2.43
C TRP A 66 -6.09 15.96 3.56
N TRP A 67 -6.19 16.58 4.74
CA TRP A 67 -5.61 16.01 5.96
C TRP A 67 -6.17 14.60 6.21
N PHE A 68 -7.49 14.42 6.14
CA PHE A 68 -8.10 13.09 6.28
C PHE A 68 -7.70 12.14 5.16
N ALA A 69 -7.95 12.51 3.91
CA ALA A 69 -7.77 11.61 2.76
C ALA A 69 -6.31 11.16 2.60
N HIS A 70 -5.34 12.05 2.85
CA HIS A 70 -3.94 11.69 2.78
C HIS A 70 -3.52 10.79 3.95
N ASN A 71 -3.97 11.09 5.18
CA ASN A 71 -3.63 10.29 6.36
C ASN A 71 -4.36 8.93 6.39
N VAL A 72 -5.48 8.76 5.71
CA VAL A 72 -6.08 7.43 5.49
C VAL A 72 -5.07 6.51 4.79
N LEU A 73 -4.37 6.99 3.77
CA LEU A 73 -3.32 6.20 3.13
C LEU A 73 -2.12 6.03 4.07
N GLY A 74 -1.60 7.11 4.64
CA GLY A 74 -0.31 7.08 5.35
C GLY A 74 -0.26 6.68 6.80
N LEU A 75 -1.34 6.92 7.53
CA LEU A 75 -1.47 6.63 8.95
C LEU A 75 -2.48 5.51 9.21
N TRP A 76 -3.10 4.94 8.18
CA TRP A 76 -3.88 3.71 8.34
C TRP A 76 -3.41 2.59 7.42
N LEU A 77 -3.48 2.77 6.10
CA LEU A 77 -3.10 1.70 5.17
C LEU A 77 -1.59 1.40 5.23
N THR A 78 -0.74 2.43 5.19
CA THR A 78 0.73 2.27 5.22
C THR A 78 1.20 1.54 6.47
N PRO A 79 0.83 1.90 7.71
CA PRO A 79 1.27 1.16 8.89
C PRO A 79 0.73 -0.27 8.91
N MET A 80 -0.50 -0.52 8.48
CA MET A 80 -1.03 -1.89 8.37
C MET A 80 -0.19 -2.75 7.42
N ALA A 81 0.17 -2.22 6.25
CA ALA A 81 1.01 -2.90 5.28
C ALA A 81 2.46 -3.06 5.76
N LEU A 82 3.09 -2.01 6.27
CA LEU A 82 4.45 -2.08 6.81
C LEU A 82 4.54 -3.03 8.00
N GLY A 83 3.59 -2.99 8.93
CA GLY A 83 3.53 -3.94 10.04
C GLY A 83 3.41 -5.38 9.56
N THR A 84 2.60 -5.63 8.52
CA THR A 84 2.48 -6.95 7.89
C THR A 84 3.80 -7.40 7.26
N ALA A 85 4.49 -6.53 6.51
CA ALA A 85 5.78 -6.84 5.91
C ALA A 85 6.87 -7.10 6.96
N TYR A 86 6.97 -6.23 7.99
CA TYR A 86 7.88 -6.39 9.11
C TYR A 86 7.68 -7.69 9.88
N TYR A 87 6.45 -8.20 9.94
CA TYR A 87 6.20 -9.50 10.54
C TYR A 87 6.53 -10.65 9.59
N LEU A 88 6.02 -10.62 8.36
CA LEU A 88 6.02 -11.79 7.49
C LEU A 88 7.33 -12.03 6.74
N ILE A 89 8.09 -10.98 6.41
CA ILE A 89 9.42 -11.15 5.79
C ILE A 89 10.34 -12.02 6.68
N PRO A 90 10.65 -11.61 7.93
CA PRO A 90 11.51 -12.41 8.79
C PRO A 90 10.86 -13.73 9.19
N LYS A 91 9.54 -13.75 9.38
CA LYS A 91 8.83 -14.97 9.81
C LYS A 91 8.84 -16.08 8.76
N VAL A 92 8.76 -15.74 7.47
CA VAL A 92 8.80 -16.74 6.39
C VAL A 92 10.23 -17.12 6.04
N LEU A 93 11.17 -16.18 6.11
CA LEU A 93 12.59 -16.45 5.80
C LEU A 93 13.35 -17.12 6.96
N GLY A 94 12.81 -17.11 8.18
CA GLY A 94 13.47 -17.67 9.35
C GLY A 94 14.72 -16.88 9.78
N ARG A 95 14.81 -15.59 9.43
CA ARG A 95 15.93 -14.71 9.78
C ARG A 95 15.45 -13.44 10.47
N PRO A 96 16.26 -12.79 11.32
CA PRO A 96 15.90 -11.51 11.91
C PRO A 96 15.72 -10.43 10.83
N ILE A 97 14.93 -9.41 11.15
CA ILE A 97 14.89 -8.18 10.35
C ILE A 97 16.28 -7.51 10.40
N TYR A 98 16.69 -6.87 9.31
CA TYR A 98 18.05 -6.33 9.17
C TYR A 98 18.45 -5.37 10.29
N SER A 99 17.64 -4.35 10.59
CA SER A 99 17.97 -3.40 11.67
C SER A 99 16.73 -2.95 12.45
N TYR A 100 16.71 -3.27 13.74
CA TYR A 100 15.65 -2.81 14.64
C TYR A 100 15.68 -1.29 14.84
N TYR A 101 16.87 -0.68 14.97
CA TYR A 101 17.00 0.77 15.13
C TYR A 101 16.45 1.55 13.93
N LEU A 102 16.70 1.05 12.71
CA LEU A 102 16.08 1.61 11.51
C LEU A 102 14.56 1.48 11.58
N SER A 103 14.02 0.35 12.04
CA SER A 103 12.57 0.20 12.21
C SER A 103 11.97 1.25 13.15
N VAL A 104 12.65 1.56 14.26
CA VAL A 104 12.25 2.59 15.23
C VAL A 104 12.26 3.99 14.60
N LEU A 105 13.37 4.35 13.93
CA LEU A 105 13.50 5.63 13.24
C LEU A 105 12.42 5.80 12.16
N GLY A 106 12.18 4.76 11.36
CA GLY A 106 11.15 4.76 10.31
C GLY A 106 9.75 4.97 10.88
N PHE A 107 9.42 4.33 12.00
CA PHE A 107 8.11 4.47 12.64
C PHE A 107 7.87 5.90 13.14
N TRP A 108 8.80 6.48 13.89
CA TRP A 108 8.62 7.81 14.46
C TRP A 108 8.69 8.92 13.41
N ALA A 109 9.58 8.79 12.42
CA ALA A 109 9.62 9.75 11.32
C ALA A 109 8.34 9.68 10.47
N LEU A 110 7.76 8.50 10.25
CA LEU A 110 6.44 8.37 9.63
C LEU A 110 5.36 9.11 10.44
N ALA A 111 5.29 8.85 11.75
CA ALA A 111 4.31 9.45 12.64
C ALA A 111 4.35 10.98 12.65
N ILE A 112 5.57 11.55 12.65
CA ILE A 112 5.78 13.00 12.69
C ILE A 112 5.45 13.64 11.35
N PHE A 113 6.02 13.14 10.25
CA PHE A 113 5.96 13.85 8.97
C PHE A 113 4.66 13.59 8.19
N TYR A 114 4.11 12.37 8.23
CA TYR A 114 2.96 12.05 7.37
C TYR A 114 1.71 12.86 7.73
N ASN A 115 1.51 13.18 9.01
CA ASN A 115 0.35 13.94 9.48
C ASN A 115 0.20 15.30 8.76
N TRP A 116 1.32 15.94 8.42
CA TRP A 116 1.37 17.25 7.78
C TRP A 116 1.29 17.21 6.25
N ALA A 117 1.61 16.06 5.64
CA ALA A 117 1.79 15.93 4.21
C ALA A 117 0.50 16.14 3.39
N GLY A 118 -0.69 16.05 4.01
CA GLY A 118 -1.97 16.20 3.31
C GLY A 118 -2.14 17.53 2.58
N VAL A 119 -1.49 18.61 3.05
CA VAL A 119 -1.64 19.94 2.44
C VAL A 119 -1.00 20.03 1.05
N HIS A 120 -0.11 19.11 0.65
CA HIS A 120 0.44 19.13 -0.72
C HIS A 120 -0.62 18.95 -1.81
N HIS A 121 -1.81 18.47 -1.47
CA HIS A 121 -2.93 18.31 -2.42
C HIS A 121 -3.64 19.63 -2.72
N LEU A 122 -3.21 20.71 -2.08
CA LEU A 122 -3.81 22.03 -2.18
C LEU A 122 -2.86 23.07 -2.78
N ILE A 123 -1.75 22.62 -3.36
CA ILE A 123 -0.82 23.48 -4.08
C ILE A 123 -1.57 24.16 -5.24
N GLY A 124 -1.37 25.47 -5.40
CA GLY A 124 -2.11 26.28 -6.38
C GLY A 124 -3.53 26.66 -5.96
N GLY A 125 -4.05 26.09 -4.86
CA GLY A 125 -5.35 26.45 -4.30
C GLY A 125 -5.32 27.71 -3.42
N PRO A 126 -6.50 28.22 -3.00
CA PRO A 126 -6.62 29.43 -2.16
C PRO A 126 -6.30 29.15 -0.69
N ILE A 127 -5.21 28.42 -0.40
CA ILE A 127 -4.77 28.09 0.96
C ILE A 127 -3.60 29.02 1.37
N PRO A 128 -3.50 29.43 2.64
CA PRO A 128 -2.34 30.18 3.12
C PRO A 128 -1.02 29.52 2.73
N VAL A 129 -0.15 30.27 2.05
CA VAL A 129 1.10 29.75 1.46
C VAL A 129 2.00 29.10 2.50
N TRP A 130 2.01 29.60 3.73
CA TRP A 130 2.81 29.01 4.83
C TRP A 130 2.38 27.56 5.13
N LEU A 131 1.07 27.27 5.09
CA LEU A 131 0.52 25.96 5.37
C LEU A 131 0.89 24.98 4.26
N ILE A 132 0.83 25.43 3.00
CA ILE A 132 1.33 24.67 1.85
C ILE A 132 2.82 24.39 2.01
N SER A 133 3.64 25.40 2.31
CA SER A 133 5.08 25.20 2.51
C SER A 133 5.40 24.20 3.61
N ALA A 134 4.69 24.24 4.74
CA ALA A 134 4.85 23.26 5.83
C ALA A 134 4.52 21.84 5.36
N GLY A 135 3.42 21.67 4.61
CA GLY A 135 3.04 20.39 4.01
C GLY A 135 4.10 19.86 3.05
N ILE A 136 4.65 20.71 2.17
CA ILE A 136 5.71 20.32 1.23
C ILE A 136 6.97 19.88 1.98
N VAL A 137 7.40 20.64 2.99
CA VAL A 137 8.57 20.25 3.81
C VAL A 137 8.33 18.89 4.44
N ALA A 138 7.17 18.66 5.05
CA ALA A 138 6.85 17.37 5.65
C ALA A 138 6.82 16.23 4.61
N SER A 139 6.26 16.47 3.42
CA SER A 139 6.26 15.51 2.31
C SER A 139 7.65 15.20 1.77
N VAL A 140 8.58 16.15 1.78
CA VAL A 140 9.98 15.90 1.44
C VAL A 140 10.68 15.12 2.56
N MET A 141 10.41 15.46 3.82
CA MET A 141 10.98 14.76 4.98
C MET A 141 10.51 13.30 5.09
N MET A 142 9.39 12.93 4.44
CA MET A 142 8.95 11.54 4.28
C MET A 142 9.97 10.66 3.54
N VAL A 143 10.93 11.24 2.80
CA VAL A 143 12.05 10.48 2.22
C VAL A 143 12.84 9.72 3.30
N ILE A 144 12.98 10.26 4.52
CA ILE A 144 13.69 9.62 5.63
C ILE A 144 13.05 8.28 6.02
N PRO A 145 11.79 8.22 6.50
CA PRO A 145 11.16 6.95 6.86
C PRO A 145 11.06 5.99 5.67
N VAL A 146 10.89 6.50 4.45
CA VAL A 146 10.81 5.68 3.24
C VAL A 146 12.12 4.97 2.95
N ILE A 147 13.25 5.68 2.92
CA ILE A 147 14.58 5.07 2.68
C ILE A 147 14.91 4.09 3.80
N VAL A 148 14.64 4.47 5.05
CA VAL A 148 14.91 3.63 6.22
C VAL A 148 14.16 2.31 6.15
N VAL A 149 12.84 2.35 5.87
CA VAL A 149 12.02 1.15 5.70
C VAL A 149 12.45 0.36 4.46
N GLY A 150 12.76 1.04 3.36
CA GLY A 150 13.23 0.45 2.11
C GLY A 150 14.53 -0.35 2.30
N ILE A 151 15.54 0.23 2.95
CA ILE A 151 16.79 -0.45 3.33
C ILE A 151 16.46 -1.67 4.19
N ASN A 152 15.62 -1.50 5.21
CA ASN A 152 15.33 -2.57 6.14
C ASN A 152 14.66 -3.76 5.47
N HIS A 153 13.66 -3.54 4.63
CA HIS A 153 13.01 -4.59 3.86
C HIS A 153 13.96 -5.20 2.83
N HIS A 154 14.69 -4.38 2.06
CA HIS A 154 15.60 -4.84 1.02
C HIS A 154 16.72 -5.71 1.60
N MET A 155 17.45 -5.21 2.60
CA MET A 155 18.53 -5.96 3.24
C MET A 155 18.02 -7.22 3.96
N SER A 156 16.75 -7.22 4.40
CA SER A 156 16.09 -8.41 4.94
C SER A 156 15.66 -9.43 3.87
N VAL A 157 15.81 -9.16 2.57
CA VAL A 157 15.54 -10.10 1.46
C VAL A 157 16.75 -10.37 0.56
N VAL A 158 17.80 -9.53 0.60
CA VAL A 158 19.06 -9.73 -0.14
C VAL A 158 19.64 -11.12 0.12
N GLY A 159 20.14 -11.74 -0.95
CA GLY A 159 20.70 -13.10 -0.96
C GLY A 159 19.66 -14.23 -1.02
N LEU A 160 18.37 -13.96 -0.77
CA LEU A 160 17.30 -14.98 -0.69
C LEU A 160 16.27 -14.86 -1.82
N HIS A 161 16.74 -14.53 -3.02
CA HIS A 161 15.87 -14.34 -4.17
C HIS A 161 15.07 -15.62 -4.51
N LYS A 162 15.70 -16.80 -4.43
CA LYS A 162 15.04 -18.07 -4.75
C LYS A 162 13.85 -18.32 -3.80
N GLU A 163 14.01 -18.01 -2.52
CA GLU A 163 13.04 -18.17 -1.45
C GLU A 163 11.87 -17.20 -1.63
N VAL A 164 12.17 -15.94 -1.98
CA VAL A 164 11.17 -14.92 -2.31
C VAL A 164 10.29 -15.37 -3.48
N TRP A 165 10.90 -15.88 -4.56
CA TRP A 165 10.13 -16.34 -5.70
C TRP A 165 9.43 -17.68 -5.46
N ARG A 166 9.93 -18.56 -4.59
CA ARG A 166 9.25 -19.82 -4.24
C ARG A 166 8.03 -19.62 -3.37
N SER A 167 8.05 -18.66 -2.44
CA SER A 167 6.96 -18.42 -1.49
C SER A 167 5.89 -17.49 -2.06
N PRO A 168 4.60 -17.90 -2.13
CA PRO A 168 3.50 -16.99 -2.44
C PRO A 168 3.51 -15.74 -1.58
N THR A 169 3.63 -15.92 -0.26
CA THR A 169 3.64 -14.82 0.71
C THR A 169 4.73 -13.81 0.41
N LEU A 170 5.98 -14.25 0.26
CA LEU A 170 7.09 -13.34 0.03
C LEU A 170 7.03 -12.68 -1.34
N ARG A 171 6.61 -13.41 -2.38
CA ARG A 171 6.54 -12.86 -3.73
C ARG A 171 5.61 -11.63 -3.79
N PHE A 172 4.44 -11.72 -3.16
CA PHE A 172 3.49 -10.61 -3.05
C PHE A 172 3.99 -9.49 -2.12
N ILE A 173 4.53 -9.83 -0.95
CA ILE A 173 4.98 -8.83 0.04
C ILE A 173 6.18 -8.05 -0.46
N VAL A 174 7.16 -8.71 -1.08
CA VAL A 174 8.36 -8.04 -1.60
C VAL A 174 8.02 -7.14 -2.78
N PHE A 175 7.12 -7.55 -3.68
CA PHE A 175 6.59 -6.67 -4.72
C PHE A 175 6.01 -5.40 -4.09
N GLY A 176 5.11 -5.55 -3.12
CA GLY A 176 4.50 -4.39 -2.47
C GLY A 176 5.48 -3.55 -1.65
N ALA A 177 6.50 -4.14 -1.02
CA ALA A 177 7.54 -3.40 -0.30
C ALA A 177 8.45 -2.58 -1.23
N ILE A 178 8.73 -3.08 -2.45
CA ILE A 178 9.43 -2.32 -3.48
C ILE A 178 8.52 -1.18 -3.95
N SER A 179 7.25 -1.47 -4.27
CA SER A 179 6.27 -0.47 -4.66
C SER A 179 6.06 0.62 -3.60
N TYR A 180 6.09 0.29 -2.31
CA TYR A 180 6.09 1.27 -1.21
C TYR A 180 7.20 2.30 -1.35
N THR A 181 8.42 1.82 -1.61
CA THR A 181 9.59 2.70 -1.73
C THR A 181 9.43 3.60 -2.95
N LEU A 182 9.06 3.03 -4.09
CA LEU A 182 8.88 3.78 -5.33
C LEU A 182 7.76 4.80 -5.23
N VAL A 183 6.55 4.39 -4.81
CA VAL A 183 5.40 5.30 -4.73
C VAL A 183 5.65 6.43 -3.74
N SER A 184 6.33 6.18 -2.63
CA SER A 184 6.55 7.20 -1.61
C SER A 184 7.61 8.22 -2.04
N LEU A 185 8.66 7.78 -2.77
CA LEU A 185 9.62 8.69 -3.39
C LEU A 185 8.95 9.52 -4.50
N THR A 186 8.13 8.91 -5.35
CA THR A 186 7.32 9.63 -6.35
C THR A 186 6.39 10.64 -5.68
N GLY A 187 5.72 10.28 -4.58
CA GLY A 187 4.85 11.19 -3.83
C GLY A 187 5.60 12.37 -3.22
N SER A 188 6.81 12.13 -2.70
CA SER A 188 7.68 13.19 -2.17
C SER A 188 8.09 14.17 -3.29
N ALA A 189 8.37 13.67 -4.49
CA ALA A 189 8.65 14.50 -5.66
C ALA A 189 7.41 15.29 -6.12
N MET A 190 6.24 14.65 -6.19
CA MET A 190 4.96 15.29 -6.56
C MET A 190 4.54 16.42 -5.61
N ALA A 191 5.03 16.42 -4.37
CA ALA A 191 4.75 17.49 -3.42
C ALA A 191 5.53 18.79 -3.73
N LEU A 192 6.58 18.74 -4.54
CA LEU A 192 7.31 19.95 -4.94
C LEU A 192 6.44 20.79 -5.88
N ARG A 193 6.36 22.11 -5.66
CA ARG A 193 5.49 23.00 -6.45
C ARG A 193 5.69 22.87 -7.97
N SER A 194 6.94 22.83 -8.43
CA SER A 194 7.28 22.70 -9.85
C SER A 194 6.86 21.36 -10.46
N VAL A 195 6.86 20.28 -9.69
CA VAL A 195 6.39 18.96 -10.14
C VAL A 195 4.87 18.88 -10.05
N ASN A 196 4.29 19.47 -9.00
CA ASN A 196 2.85 19.54 -8.80
C ASN A 196 2.18 20.34 -9.92
N GLU A 197 2.79 21.42 -10.39
CA GLU A 197 2.32 22.20 -11.54
C GLU A 197 2.04 21.34 -12.78
N VAL A 198 2.80 20.26 -12.99
CA VAL A 198 2.59 19.32 -14.11
C VAL A 198 1.69 18.14 -13.72
N THR A 199 1.70 17.70 -12.45
CA THR A 199 1.04 16.46 -12.03
C THR A 199 -0.34 16.66 -11.39
N HIS A 200 -0.65 17.88 -10.96
CA HIS A 200 -1.92 18.22 -10.33
C HIS A 200 -3.04 18.24 -11.37
N PHE A 201 -4.22 17.74 -10.99
CA PHE A 201 -5.37 17.55 -11.89
C PHE A 201 -5.15 16.64 -13.11
N THR A 202 -4.03 15.93 -13.22
CA THR A 202 -3.78 15.00 -14.32
C THR A 202 -3.96 13.53 -13.91
N HIS A 203 -3.94 12.65 -14.91
CA HIS A 203 -3.91 11.19 -14.68
C HIS A 203 -2.69 10.70 -13.90
N PHE A 204 -1.64 11.53 -13.73
CA PHE A 204 -0.46 11.19 -12.95
C PHE A 204 -0.84 10.91 -11.50
N THR A 205 -1.68 11.77 -10.92
CA THR A 205 -2.18 11.62 -9.55
C THR A 205 -3.02 10.35 -9.38
N VAL A 206 -3.77 9.96 -10.42
CA VAL A 206 -4.53 8.71 -10.45
C VAL A 206 -3.58 7.50 -10.47
N GLY A 207 -2.54 7.54 -11.30
CA GLY A 207 -1.49 6.52 -11.36
C GLY A 207 -0.75 6.36 -10.03
N HIS A 208 -0.36 7.47 -9.39
CA HIS A 208 0.23 7.48 -8.06
C HIS A 208 -0.68 6.84 -7.00
N SER A 209 -1.98 7.19 -7.01
CA SER A 209 -2.96 6.62 -6.08
C SER A 209 -3.09 5.10 -6.23
N HIS A 210 -3.14 4.57 -7.46
CA HIS A 210 -3.19 3.13 -7.72
C HIS A 210 -1.87 2.44 -7.36
N HIS A 211 -0.72 3.11 -7.56
CA HIS A 211 0.57 2.60 -7.10
C HIS A 211 0.57 2.41 -5.57
N GLY A 212 0.04 3.37 -4.82
CA GLY A 212 0.01 3.32 -3.35
C GLY A 212 -1.00 2.32 -2.81
N VAL A 213 -2.24 2.38 -3.28
CA VAL A 213 -3.31 1.51 -2.76
C VAL A 213 -3.14 0.08 -3.26
N TYR A 214 -2.92 -0.12 -4.56
CA TYR A 214 -2.93 -1.46 -5.13
C TYR A 214 -1.55 -2.11 -5.13
N ALA A 215 -0.58 -1.51 -5.81
CA ALA A 215 0.75 -2.13 -5.97
C ALA A 215 1.49 -2.25 -4.64
N PHE A 216 1.37 -1.28 -3.74
CA PHE A 216 1.89 -1.36 -2.37
C PHE A 216 0.94 -2.09 -1.41
N PHE A 217 -0.15 -1.44 -0.98
CA PHE A 217 -0.95 -1.95 0.14
C PHE A 217 -1.62 -3.28 -0.18
N THR A 218 -2.40 -3.35 -1.26
CA THR A 218 -3.18 -4.56 -1.62
C THR A 218 -2.27 -5.76 -1.86
N MET A 219 -1.13 -5.60 -2.53
CA MET A 219 -0.19 -6.71 -2.77
C MET A 219 0.37 -7.26 -1.45
N ILE A 220 0.73 -6.42 -0.48
CA ILE A 220 1.17 -6.90 0.84
C ILE A 220 0.02 -7.63 1.55
N MET A 221 -1.21 -7.11 1.48
CA MET A 221 -2.37 -7.77 2.09
C MET A 221 -2.65 -9.13 1.45
N PHE A 222 -2.54 -9.27 0.12
CA PHE A 222 -2.64 -10.57 -0.54
C PHE A 222 -1.58 -11.56 -0.04
N GLY A 223 -0.32 -11.13 0.09
CA GLY A 223 0.72 -11.96 0.67
C GLY A 223 0.43 -12.37 2.12
N GLY A 224 -0.16 -11.45 2.90
CA GLY A 224 -0.67 -11.71 4.25
C GLY A 224 -1.76 -12.78 4.27
N VAL A 225 -2.76 -12.69 3.38
CA VAL A 225 -3.82 -13.71 3.26
C VAL A 225 -3.23 -15.06 2.86
N TYR A 226 -2.31 -15.08 1.90
CA TYR A 226 -1.59 -16.31 1.50
C TYR A 226 -0.85 -16.98 2.66
N TYR A 227 -0.36 -16.20 3.62
CA TYR A 227 0.25 -16.71 4.83
C TYR A 227 -0.77 -17.18 5.89
N MET A 228 -1.79 -16.38 6.15
CA MET A 228 -2.70 -16.60 7.28
C MET A 228 -3.70 -17.73 7.04
N MET A 229 -4.28 -17.82 5.84
CA MET A 229 -5.39 -18.74 5.56
C MET A 229 -5.04 -20.20 5.84
N PRO A 230 -3.87 -20.74 5.42
CA PRO A 230 -3.53 -22.12 5.72
C PRO A 230 -3.41 -22.43 7.21
N ARG A 231 -2.96 -21.45 7.99
CA ARG A 231 -2.76 -21.57 9.43
C ARG A 231 -4.08 -21.52 10.20
N LEU A 232 -5.00 -20.66 9.76
CA LEU A 232 -6.32 -20.54 10.37
C LEU A 232 -7.20 -21.76 10.05
N LEU A 233 -7.19 -22.21 8.80
CA LEU A 233 -8.04 -23.30 8.33
C LEU A 233 -7.40 -24.69 8.48
N LYS A 234 -6.10 -24.76 8.82
CA LYS A 234 -5.31 -26.00 8.86
C LYS A 234 -5.38 -26.79 7.56
N ARG A 235 -5.35 -26.09 6.42
CA ARG A 235 -5.47 -26.63 5.05
C ARG A 235 -4.55 -25.86 4.12
N GLU A 236 -3.91 -26.54 3.17
CA GLU A 236 -3.06 -25.87 2.18
C GLU A 236 -3.85 -25.30 1.01
N TRP A 237 -3.23 -24.41 0.22
CA TRP A 237 -3.88 -23.79 -0.94
C TRP A 237 -4.17 -24.83 -2.03
N PRO A 238 -5.40 -24.90 -2.55
CA PRO A 238 -5.78 -25.93 -3.54
C PRO A 238 -5.00 -25.88 -4.86
N SER A 239 -4.62 -24.69 -5.34
CA SER A 239 -3.95 -24.52 -6.64
C SER A 239 -2.83 -23.50 -6.63
N ALA A 240 -1.59 -23.96 -6.83
CA ALA A 240 -0.42 -23.09 -7.05
C ALA A 240 -0.51 -22.33 -8.39
N SER A 241 -1.20 -22.88 -9.39
CA SER A 241 -1.40 -22.22 -10.68
C SER A 241 -2.31 -20.99 -10.56
N LEU A 242 -3.39 -21.07 -9.77
CA LEU A 242 -4.24 -19.90 -9.49
C LEU A 242 -3.47 -18.81 -8.74
N ILE A 243 -2.55 -19.18 -7.83
CA ILE A 243 -1.66 -18.21 -7.17
C ILE A 243 -0.73 -17.53 -8.18
N LYS A 244 -0.15 -18.29 -9.12
CA LYS A 244 0.71 -17.72 -10.18
C LYS A 244 -0.07 -16.75 -11.07
N ILE A 245 -1.28 -17.12 -11.48
CA ILE A 245 -2.16 -16.24 -12.27
C ILE A 245 -2.51 -14.99 -11.46
N HIS A 246 -2.93 -15.14 -10.21
CA HIS A 246 -3.25 -14.02 -9.34
C HIS A 246 -2.07 -13.04 -9.22
N PHE A 247 -0.87 -13.55 -8.94
CA PHE A 247 0.33 -12.72 -8.82
C PHE A 247 0.64 -11.99 -10.12
N TRP A 248 0.80 -12.71 -11.23
CA TRP A 248 1.25 -12.10 -12.48
C TRP A 248 0.21 -11.17 -13.09
N ALA A 249 -1.08 -11.55 -13.07
CA ALA A 249 -2.14 -10.70 -13.57
C ALA A 249 -2.27 -9.41 -12.74
N SER A 250 -2.11 -9.50 -11.41
CA SER A 250 -2.09 -8.34 -10.52
C SER A 250 -0.85 -7.47 -10.72
N ALA A 251 0.35 -8.06 -10.69
CA ALA A 251 1.62 -7.36 -10.77
C ALA A 251 1.82 -6.68 -12.13
N LEU A 252 1.55 -7.39 -13.24
CA LEU A 252 1.64 -6.81 -14.58
C LEU A 252 0.51 -5.81 -14.81
N GLY A 253 -0.72 -6.14 -14.40
CA GLY A 253 -1.87 -5.24 -14.53
C GLY A 253 -1.61 -3.90 -13.84
N ILE A 254 -1.22 -3.92 -12.57
CA ILE A 254 -0.96 -2.67 -11.85
C ILE A 254 0.26 -1.92 -12.41
N THR A 255 1.30 -2.63 -12.84
CA THR A 255 2.48 -1.98 -13.45
C THR A 255 2.09 -1.25 -14.73
N VAL A 256 1.32 -1.88 -15.62
CA VAL A 256 0.80 -1.25 -16.84
C VAL A 256 -0.06 -0.03 -16.50
N MET A 257 -0.95 -0.15 -15.50
CA MET A 257 -1.80 0.96 -15.07
C MET A 257 -0.98 2.16 -14.58
N VAL A 258 -0.02 1.92 -13.69
CA VAL A 258 0.81 2.96 -13.08
C VAL A 258 1.66 3.66 -14.13
N VAL A 259 2.35 2.89 -14.97
CA VAL A 259 3.21 3.45 -16.03
C VAL A 259 2.38 4.24 -17.03
N ALA A 260 1.27 3.68 -17.53
CA ALA A 260 0.44 4.36 -18.52
C ALA A 260 -0.16 5.67 -17.98
N LEU A 261 -0.67 5.67 -16.75
CA LEU A 261 -1.30 6.86 -16.17
C LEU A 261 -0.28 7.92 -15.73
N GLN A 262 0.90 7.52 -15.24
CA GLN A 262 1.95 8.49 -14.93
C GLN A 262 2.53 9.12 -16.20
N THR A 263 2.83 8.34 -17.22
CA THR A 263 3.31 8.90 -18.50
C THR A 263 2.24 9.77 -19.17
N GLY A 264 1.02 9.26 -19.32
CA GLY A 264 -0.07 10.02 -19.93
C GLY A 264 -0.46 11.27 -19.13
N GLY A 265 -0.43 11.19 -17.81
CA GLY A 265 -0.69 12.33 -16.95
C GLY A 265 0.41 13.40 -16.96
N TRP A 266 1.67 13.00 -17.15
CA TRP A 266 2.76 13.95 -17.34
C TRP A 266 2.58 14.74 -18.64
N ILE A 267 2.31 14.03 -19.75
CA ILE A 267 2.03 14.65 -21.06
C ILE A 267 0.83 15.57 -20.97
N GLN A 268 -0.27 15.11 -20.35
CA GLN A 268 -1.47 15.91 -20.10
C GLN A 268 -1.14 17.22 -19.38
N GLY A 269 -0.27 17.18 -18.36
CA GLY A 269 0.14 18.36 -17.62
C GLY A 269 0.95 19.36 -18.46
N LEU A 270 1.88 18.85 -19.27
CA LEU A 270 2.65 19.69 -20.19
C LEU A 270 1.75 20.37 -21.22
N GLU A 271 0.77 19.65 -21.76
CA GLU A 271 -0.20 20.21 -22.72
C GLU A 271 -1.10 21.26 -22.05
N MET A 272 -1.60 21.00 -20.83
CA MET A 272 -2.40 21.98 -20.07
C MET A 272 -1.63 23.26 -19.73
N ASN A 273 -0.30 23.18 -19.62
CA ASN A 273 0.57 24.33 -19.38
C ASN A 273 0.96 25.06 -20.67
N ASN A 274 0.51 24.60 -21.84
CA ASN A 274 0.71 25.28 -23.11
C ASN A 274 -0.60 25.94 -23.59
N ALA A 275 -0.63 27.27 -23.61
CA ALA A 275 -1.79 28.05 -24.03
C ALA A 275 -2.16 27.88 -25.51
N GLU A 276 -1.26 27.36 -26.34
CA GLU A 276 -1.49 27.11 -27.77
C GLU A 276 -2.31 25.84 -28.02
N ILE A 277 -2.38 24.92 -27.05
CA ILE A 277 -3.06 23.64 -27.20
C ILE A 277 -4.48 23.74 -26.63
N PRO A 278 -5.55 23.55 -27.44
CA PRO A 278 -6.91 23.54 -26.93
C PRO A 278 -7.13 22.39 -25.95
N PHE A 279 -7.83 22.64 -24.83
CA PHE A 279 -8.10 21.60 -23.82
C PHE A 279 -8.78 20.34 -24.38
N LEU A 280 -9.62 20.48 -25.41
CA LEU A 280 -10.24 19.33 -26.07
C LEU A 280 -9.21 18.39 -26.70
N GLU A 281 -8.14 18.94 -27.29
CA GLU A 281 -7.04 18.15 -27.86
C GLU A 281 -6.30 17.40 -26.76
N THR A 282 -6.00 18.06 -25.64
CA THR A 282 -5.43 17.40 -24.45
C THR A 282 -6.28 16.22 -23.98
N VAL A 283 -7.60 16.39 -23.90
CA VAL A 283 -8.52 15.31 -23.53
C VAL A 283 -8.44 14.15 -24.53
N GLN A 284 -8.43 14.43 -25.83
CA GLN A 284 -8.29 13.40 -26.87
C GLN A 284 -6.95 12.66 -26.78
N ASN A 285 -5.86 13.37 -26.48
CA ASN A 285 -4.53 12.81 -26.30
C ASN A 285 -4.44 11.88 -25.07
N THR A 286 -5.38 11.98 -24.12
CA THR A 286 -5.45 11.03 -22.99
C THR A 286 -5.97 9.63 -23.38
N ILE A 287 -6.69 9.49 -24.51
CA ILE A 287 -7.45 8.27 -24.86
C ILE A 287 -6.57 7.00 -24.90
N PRO A 288 -5.37 6.98 -25.51
CA PRO A 288 -4.53 5.78 -25.53
C PRO A 288 -4.15 5.31 -24.12
N TRP A 289 -3.85 6.24 -23.21
CA TRP A 289 -3.50 5.95 -21.82
C TRP A 289 -4.70 5.40 -21.04
N LEU A 290 -5.90 5.91 -21.32
CA LEU A 290 -7.15 5.39 -20.75
C LEU A 290 -7.49 4.00 -21.27
N LYS A 291 -7.21 3.69 -22.54
CA LYS A 291 -7.34 2.31 -23.07
C LYS A 291 -6.37 1.36 -22.37
N ALA A 292 -5.12 1.77 -22.15
CA ALA A 292 -4.14 1.00 -21.38
C ALA A 292 -4.61 0.77 -19.93
N ARG A 293 -5.22 1.79 -19.30
CA ARG A 293 -5.88 1.65 -17.99
C ARG A 293 -6.99 0.60 -18.02
N SER A 294 -7.84 0.57 -19.06
CA SER A 294 -8.88 -0.44 -19.18
C SER A 294 -8.31 -1.86 -19.32
N ILE A 295 -7.27 -2.03 -20.13
CA ILE A 295 -6.56 -3.32 -20.28
C ILE A 295 -5.99 -3.78 -18.93
N SER A 296 -5.35 -2.87 -18.20
CA SER A 296 -4.86 -3.18 -16.85
C SER A 296 -5.98 -3.60 -15.90
N GLY A 297 -7.15 -2.95 -15.96
CA GLY A 297 -8.33 -3.33 -15.16
C GLY A 297 -8.80 -4.76 -15.44
N VAL A 298 -8.77 -5.19 -16.70
CA VAL A 298 -9.08 -6.58 -17.08
C VAL A 298 -8.06 -7.55 -16.48
N MET A 299 -6.76 -7.24 -16.56
CA MET A 299 -5.71 -8.08 -15.95
C MET A 299 -5.88 -8.18 -14.42
N LEU A 300 -6.13 -7.06 -13.74
CA LEU A 300 -6.41 -7.06 -12.31
C LEU A 300 -7.64 -7.91 -11.99
N THR A 301 -8.69 -7.82 -12.81
CA THR A 301 -9.93 -8.62 -12.64
C THR A 301 -9.65 -10.11 -12.76
N ILE A 302 -8.87 -10.54 -13.76
CA ILE A 302 -8.43 -11.93 -13.90
C ILE A 302 -7.68 -12.39 -12.64
N GLY A 303 -6.82 -11.53 -12.09
CA GLY A 303 -6.11 -11.82 -10.85
C GLY A 303 -7.05 -12.06 -9.67
N HIS A 304 -8.04 -11.20 -9.47
CA HIS A 304 -9.01 -11.33 -8.38
C HIS A 304 -9.94 -12.52 -8.56
N ILE A 305 -10.35 -12.84 -9.79
CA ILE A 305 -11.15 -14.04 -10.07
C ILE A 305 -10.35 -15.28 -9.68
N ALA A 306 -9.08 -15.37 -10.07
CA ALA A 306 -8.22 -16.49 -9.69
C ALA A 306 -8.05 -16.61 -8.16
N PHE A 307 -7.89 -15.47 -7.47
CA PHE A 307 -7.82 -15.42 -6.01
C PHE A 307 -9.13 -15.88 -5.34
N ALA A 308 -10.27 -15.36 -5.79
CA ALA A 308 -11.58 -15.68 -5.28
C ALA A 308 -11.92 -17.16 -5.47
N ILE A 309 -11.64 -17.72 -6.65
CA ILE A 309 -11.80 -19.16 -6.92
C ILE A 309 -10.95 -19.99 -5.95
N ASN A 310 -9.68 -19.61 -5.74
CA ASN A 310 -8.78 -20.36 -4.87
C ASN A 310 -9.21 -20.31 -3.40
N ILE A 311 -9.70 -19.15 -2.92
CA ILE A 311 -10.27 -19.01 -1.57
C ILE A 311 -11.56 -19.81 -1.44
N ALA A 312 -12.50 -19.68 -2.37
CA ALA A 312 -13.77 -20.39 -2.33
C ALA A 312 -13.53 -21.91 -2.33
N TRP A 313 -12.62 -22.39 -3.17
CA TRP A 313 -12.23 -23.81 -3.18
C TRP A 313 -11.63 -24.23 -1.83
N MET A 314 -10.76 -23.42 -1.22
CA MET A 314 -10.17 -23.71 0.09
C MET A 314 -11.23 -23.81 1.21
N LEU A 315 -12.24 -22.93 1.19
CA LEU A 315 -13.31 -22.87 2.19
C LEU A 315 -14.32 -24.01 2.04
N PHE A 316 -14.71 -24.34 0.81
CA PHE A 316 -15.82 -25.26 0.54
C PHE A 316 -15.39 -26.68 0.15
N ALA A 317 -14.09 -26.96 -0.02
CA ALA A 317 -13.64 -28.33 -0.24
C ALA A 317 -13.95 -29.22 0.98
N ALA A 318 -14.80 -30.23 0.77
CA ALA A 318 -15.11 -31.26 1.76
C ALA A 318 -13.93 -32.23 1.89
N GLY A 319 -13.29 -32.28 3.07
CA GLY A 319 -12.43 -33.37 3.57
C GLY A 319 -11.12 -33.71 2.83
N ALA A 320 -11.02 -33.49 1.52
CA ALA A 320 -9.96 -34.02 0.66
C ALA A 320 -8.68 -33.17 0.64
N VAL A 321 -8.73 -31.91 1.07
CA VAL A 321 -7.52 -31.08 1.30
C VAL A 321 -7.05 -31.26 2.74
N ARG A 322 -6.99 -32.50 3.22
CA ARG A 322 -6.24 -32.84 4.44
C ARG A 322 -4.77 -32.75 4.08
N ALA A 323 -4.16 -31.64 4.48
CA ALA A 323 -2.73 -31.35 4.56
C ALA A 323 -1.84 -32.16 3.58
N LYS A 324 -1.53 -31.57 2.41
CA LYS A 324 -0.17 -31.74 1.89
C LYS A 324 0.77 -31.41 3.05
N GLN A 325 1.73 -32.28 3.35
CA GLN A 325 2.57 -32.19 4.56
C GLN A 325 3.51 -30.96 4.59
N GLY A 326 3.42 -30.03 3.63
CA GLY A 326 4.24 -28.84 3.55
C GLY A 326 3.53 -27.67 2.85
N PRO A 327 4.09 -26.45 2.98
CA PRO A 327 3.51 -25.24 2.43
C PRO A 327 3.39 -25.31 0.91
N THR A 328 2.35 -24.67 0.35
CA THR A 328 2.18 -24.55 -1.10
C THR A 328 3.26 -23.62 -1.69
N LEU A 329 4.31 -24.20 -2.27
CA LEU A 329 5.39 -23.47 -2.95
C LEU A 329 5.12 -23.34 -4.45
N LEU A 330 5.68 -22.29 -5.07
CA LEU A 330 5.48 -21.96 -6.49
C LEU A 330 6.51 -22.59 -7.44
N ALA A 331 7.54 -23.23 -6.91
CA ALA A 331 8.52 -24.01 -7.67
C ALA A 331 8.99 -25.23 -6.85
N ASP A 332 9.27 -26.33 -7.54
CA ASP A 332 9.66 -27.60 -6.93
C ASP A 332 11.07 -27.57 -6.34
N THR A 333 11.26 -28.31 -5.24
CA THR A 333 12.56 -28.66 -4.67
C THR A 333 13.17 -29.81 -5.47
N LYS A 334 13.76 -29.52 -6.64
CA LYS A 334 14.75 -30.45 -7.21
C LYS A 334 16.09 -30.27 -6.51
N GLU A 335 16.16 -30.58 -5.22
CA GLU A 335 17.39 -30.77 -4.46
C GLU A 335 17.04 -31.73 -3.31
N GLY A 336 17.44 -32.99 -3.48
CA GLY A 336 17.11 -34.10 -2.56
C GLY A 336 17.17 -35.48 -3.20
N GLY A 337 18.05 -35.68 -4.20
CA GLY A 337 18.52 -36.99 -4.59
C GLY A 337 19.90 -37.20 -3.98
N ASN A 338 20.02 -38.17 -3.09
CA ASN A 338 21.22 -38.76 -2.49
C ASN A 338 22.21 -37.80 -1.80
N VAL A 339 22.18 -37.76 -0.46
CA VAL A 339 23.20 -38.39 0.44
C VAL A 339 22.50 -38.82 1.72
#